data_AF-A0A7Z9UTC0-F1
#
_entry.id   AF-A0A7Z9UTC0-F1
#
_cell.length_a   1.000
_cell.length_b   1.000
_cell.length_c   1.000
_cell.angle_alpha   90.00
_cell.angle_beta   90.00
_cell.angle_gamma   90.00
#
_symmetry.space_group_name_H-M   'P 1'
#
loop_
_entity.id
_entity.type
_entity.pdbx_description
1 polymer ?
#
loop_
_entity_poly.entity_id
_entity_poly.type
_entity_poly.pdbx_seq_one_letter_code
_entity_poly.pdbx_strand_id
1 'polypeptide(L)'
;MRIRSISPRIKITFSAALFLLIWGGAMSDTRFKTEPIEVNSKGKSRSTKILKNKNIERTKTSQFGGWLDRNLGGTGFFRTQKFEGRWWLVDPNGFLFISMGLNSFKPNDSVQSTSIMEATFGHKTGWISHETKNYKSAG
;
A
#
# COMPACT_ATOMS: atom_id res chain seq x y z
N MET A 1 -53.87 -66.26 13.79
CA MET A 1 -53.79 -64.84 14.22
C MET A 1 -52.43 -64.30 13.80
N ARG A 2 -52.38 -63.44 12.77
CA ARG A 2 -51.16 -63.07 12.05
C ARG A 2 -51.11 -61.56 11.95
N ILE A 3 -50.28 -60.92 12.78
CA ILE A 3 -50.17 -59.46 12.87
C ILE A 3 -49.24 -59.00 11.73
N ARG A 4 -49.77 -58.19 10.81
CA ARG A 4 -48.99 -57.52 9.76
C ARG A 4 -48.48 -56.18 10.31
N SER A 5 -47.16 -55.99 10.29
CA SER A 5 -46.52 -54.72 10.62
C SER A 5 -46.85 -53.64 9.59
N ILE A 6 -47.30 -52.49 10.05
CA ILE A 6 -47.52 -51.28 9.25
C ILE A 6 -46.17 -50.56 9.14
N SER A 7 -45.67 -50.40 7.92
CA SER A 7 -44.57 -49.47 7.61
C SER A 7 -45.11 -48.31 6.77
N PRO A 8 -45.05 -47.05 7.22
CA PRO A 8 -45.29 -45.93 6.34
C PRO A 8 -44.04 -45.67 5.48
N ARG A 9 -44.19 -45.87 4.17
CA ARG A 9 -43.27 -45.34 3.16
C ARG A 9 -43.48 -43.83 3.08
N ILE A 10 -42.55 -43.04 3.59
CA ILE A 10 -42.42 -41.62 3.24
C ILE A 10 -41.13 -41.49 2.43
N LYS A 11 -41.29 -41.39 1.10
CA LYS A 11 -40.22 -41.01 0.19
C LYS A 11 -40.01 -39.51 0.31
N ILE A 12 -38.96 -39.07 1.01
CA ILE A 12 -38.50 -37.67 0.95
C ILE A 12 -37.50 -37.58 -0.22
N THR A 13 -38.03 -37.50 -1.43
CA THR A 13 -37.33 -36.88 -2.56
C THR A 13 -37.54 -35.38 -2.43
N PHE A 14 -36.56 -34.62 -1.93
CA PHE A 14 -36.34 -33.17 -2.17
C PHE A 14 -35.23 -32.66 -1.24
N SER A 15 -33.98 -33.06 -1.47
CA SER A 15 -32.83 -32.36 -0.86
C SER A 15 -31.57 -32.57 -1.70
N ALA A 16 -31.56 -31.96 -2.87
CA ALA A 16 -30.35 -31.80 -3.68
C ALA A 16 -30.37 -30.45 -4.43
N ALA A 17 -31.56 -29.92 -4.75
CA ALA A 17 -31.71 -28.64 -5.42
C ALA A 17 -31.47 -27.41 -4.52
N LEU A 18 -31.58 -27.54 -3.19
CA LEU A 18 -31.42 -26.39 -2.28
C LEU A 18 -29.95 -26.12 -1.89
N PHE A 19 -29.05 -27.09 -2.08
CA PHE A 19 -27.63 -26.93 -1.75
C PHE A 19 -26.84 -26.10 -2.77
N LEU A 20 -27.35 -25.92 -3.99
CA LEU A 20 -26.69 -25.14 -5.04
C LEU A 20 -27.09 -23.65 -5.06
N LEU A 21 -28.17 -23.27 -4.36
CA LEU A 21 -28.58 -21.86 -4.27
C LEU A 21 -27.87 -21.07 -3.17
N ILE A 22 -27.33 -21.76 -2.15
CA ILE A 22 -26.64 -21.11 -1.02
C ILE A 22 -25.14 -20.93 -1.31
N TRP A 23 -24.59 -21.66 -2.28
CA TRP A 23 -23.18 -21.61 -2.69
C TRP A 23 -23.01 -21.07 -4.12
N GLY A 24 -23.98 -20.30 -4.61
CA GLY A 24 -23.78 -19.39 -5.73
C GLY A 24 -22.88 -18.26 -5.26
N GLY A 25 -21.57 -18.44 -5.43
CA GLY A 25 -20.55 -17.53 -4.93
C GLY A 25 -20.91 -16.07 -5.21
N ALA A 26 -21.10 -15.31 -4.14
CA ALA A 26 -20.84 -13.89 -4.19
C ALA A 26 -19.33 -13.75 -4.47
N MET A 27 -18.96 -13.79 -5.76
CA MET A 27 -17.71 -13.20 -6.19
C MET A 27 -17.82 -11.74 -5.75
N SER A 28 -17.15 -11.42 -4.63
CA SER A 28 -16.98 -10.04 -4.23
C SER A 28 -16.35 -9.35 -5.43
N ASP A 29 -17.09 -8.46 -6.07
CA ASP A 29 -16.59 -7.68 -7.19
C ASP A 29 -15.62 -6.66 -6.58
N THR A 30 -14.43 -7.10 -6.18
CA THR A 30 -13.32 -6.28 -5.70
C THR A 30 -12.67 -5.56 -6.88
N ARG A 31 -13.48 -5.11 -7.84
CA ARG A 31 -13.02 -4.22 -8.89
C ARG A 31 -12.86 -2.86 -8.26
N PHE A 32 -11.60 -2.50 -8.01
CA PHE A 32 -11.27 -1.12 -7.69
C PHE A 32 -11.93 -0.22 -8.72
N LYS A 33 -12.75 0.74 -8.25
CA LYS A 33 -13.31 1.75 -9.15
C LYS A 33 -12.14 2.51 -9.77
N THR A 34 -12.16 2.78 -11.06
CA THR A 34 -11.10 3.53 -11.75
C THR A 34 -11.69 4.65 -12.56
N GLU A 35 -11.04 5.82 -12.56
CA GLU A 35 -11.40 6.93 -13.44
C GLU A 35 -10.36 7.08 -14.55
N PRO A 36 -10.78 7.31 -15.81
CA PRO A 36 -9.87 7.71 -16.87
C PRO A 36 -9.44 9.17 -16.64
N ILE A 37 -8.14 9.42 -16.64
CA ILE A 37 -7.53 10.73 -16.50
C ILE A 37 -6.50 10.89 -17.61
N GLU A 38 -6.56 12.01 -18.33
CA GLU A 38 -5.54 12.39 -19.29
C GLU A 38 -4.32 12.94 -18.56
N VAL A 39 -3.18 12.26 -18.71
CA VAL A 39 -1.91 12.67 -18.12
C VAL A 39 -0.93 12.99 -19.24
N ASN A 40 -0.31 14.17 -19.18
CA ASN A 40 0.80 14.50 -20.05
C ASN A 40 2.07 13.79 -19.58
N SER A 41 2.54 12.82 -20.35
CA SER A 41 3.77 12.06 -20.07
C SER A 41 4.72 12.16 -21.26
N LYS A 42 5.94 12.67 -21.03
CA LYS A 42 6.97 12.89 -22.06
C LYS A 42 6.45 13.70 -23.27
N GLY A 43 5.66 14.75 -23.00
CA GLY A 43 5.11 15.63 -24.04
C GLY A 43 3.95 15.06 -24.86
N LYS A 44 3.37 13.92 -24.46
CA LYS A 44 2.20 13.32 -25.11
C LYS A 44 1.07 13.09 -24.11
N SER A 45 -0.17 13.40 -24.48
CA SER A 45 -1.35 13.04 -23.68
C SER A 45 -1.55 11.53 -23.71
N ARG A 46 -1.76 10.92 -22.54
CA ARG A 46 -2.09 9.50 -22.40
C ARG A 46 -3.25 9.34 -21.44
N SER A 47 -4.27 8.60 -21.86
CA SER A 47 -5.35 8.17 -20.98
C SER A 47 -4.84 7.11 -20.00
N THR A 48 -4.88 7.40 -18.71
CA THR A 48 -4.53 6.47 -17.63
C THR A 48 -5.74 6.23 -16.74
N LYS A 49 -5.94 4.98 -16.31
CA LYS A 49 -6.93 4.63 -15.31
C LYS A 49 -6.30 4.72 -13.92
N ILE A 50 -6.74 5.69 -13.12
CA ILE A 50 -6.30 5.81 -11.72
C ILE A 50 -7.35 5.17 -10.82
N LEU A 51 -6.89 4.42 -9.81
CA LEU A 51 -7.75 3.85 -8.79
C LEU A 51 -8.50 4.98 -8.06
N LYS A 52 -9.83 4.94 -8.13
CA LYS A 52 -10.74 5.87 -7.49
C LYS A 52 -11.04 5.41 -6.07
N ASN A 53 -10.14 5.69 -5.14
CA ASN A 53 -10.41 5.73 -3.69
C ASN A 53 -9.13 5.98 -2.90
N LYS A 54 -9.14 6.44 -1.65
CA LYS A 54 -10.13 6.98 -0.70
C LYS A 54 -9.24 7.44 0.45
N ASN A 55 -9.47 8.60 1.02
CA ASN A 55 -8.86 9.01 2.29
C ASN A 55 -7.33 8.77 2.32
N ILE A 56 -6.56 9.74 1.80
CA ILE A 56 -5.12 9.83 2.09
C ILE A 56 -4.99 10.25 3.56
N GLU A 57 -5.50 9.43 4.49
CA GLU A 57 -5.11 9.55 5.87
C GLU A 57 -3.62 9.28 5.87
N ARG A 58 -2.85 10.32 6.15
CA ARG A 58 -1.40 10.19 6.25
C ARG A 58 -1.13 9.20 7.37
N THR A 59 -0.69 8.01 6.97
CA THR A 59 -0.15 7.02 7.88
C THR A 59 0.86 7.69 8.78
N LYS A 60 0.65 7.62 10.10
CA LYS A 60 1.60 8.19 11.04
C LYS A 60 2.89 7.37 10.98
N THR A 61 4.00 8.07 10.83
CA THR A 61 5.31 7.45 10.69
C THR A 61 6.22 7.76 11.89
N SER A 62 7.15 6.85 12.15
CA SER A 62 8.24 7.08 13.09
C SER A 62 9.19 8.16 12.55
N GLN A 63 10.16 8.57 13.38
CA GLN A 63 11.24 9.47 12.94
C GLN A 63 12.05 8.94 11.74
N PHE A 64 12.02 7.62 11.51
CA PHE A 64 12.70 6.93 10.42
C PHE A 64 11.78 6.59 9.24
N GLY A 65 10.49 6.96 9.30
CA GLY A 65 9.51 6.65 8.25
C GLY A 65 8.78 5.31 8.41
N GLY A 66 8.99 4.58 9.51
CA GLY A 66 8.31 3.30 9.76
C GLY A 66 6.84 3.50 10.13
N TRP A 67 5.96 2.57 9.75
CA TRP A 67 4.52 2.61 9.98
C TRP A 67 4.19 2.37 11.46
N LEU A 68 3.70 3.40 12.16
CA LEU A 68 3.50 3.36 13.61
C LEU A 68 2.49 2.30 14.10
N ASP A 69 1.59 1.80 13.24
CA ASP A 69 0.61 0.79 13.65
C ASP A 69 1.15 -0.65 13.61
N ARG A 70 2.42 -0.84 13.22
CA ARG A 70 3.04 -2.16 13.08
C ARG A 70 4.48 -2.16 13.62
N ASN A 71 4.63 -2.49 14.90
CA ASN A 71 5.92 -2.63 15.57
C ASN A 71 6.28 -4.12 15.83
N LEU A 72 7.50 -4.52 15.48
CA LEU A 72 8.07 -5.86 15.61
C LEU A 72 9.26 -5.92 16.58
N GLY A 73 9.49 -4.88 17.37
CA GLY A 73 10.63 -4.74 18.27
C GLY A 73 11.84 -4.08 17.59
N GLY A 74 12.33 -3.01 18.22
CA GLY A 74 13.50 -2.25 17.78
C GLY A 74 14.82 -2.91 18.16
N THR A 75 15.82 -2.72 17.32
CA THR A 75 17.20 -3.20 17.56
C THR A 75 18.23 -2.08 17.56
N GLY A 76 17.80 -0.83 17.32
CA GLY A 76 18.68 0.29 17.06
C GLY A 76 19.20 0.36 15.62
N PHE A 77 18.94 -0.65 14.78
CA PHE A 77 19.36 -0.69 13.37
C PHE A 77 18.22 -1.10 12.44
N PHE A 78 18.34 -0.71 11.17
CA PHE A 78 17.50 -1.26 10.12
C PHE A 78 17.77 -2.75 9.93
N ARG A 79 16.72 -3.52 9.69
CA ARG A 79 16.81 -4.97 9.46
C ARG A 79 15.74 -5.45 8.51
N THR A 80 15.92 -6.64 7.94
CA THR A 80 14.88 -7.33 7.17
C THR A 80 14.12 -8.30 8.07
N GLN A 81 12.81 -8.43 7.87
CA GLN A 81 12.01 -9.45 8.53
C GLN A 81 10.85 -9.89 7.65
N LYS A 82 10.57 -11.19 7.64
CA LYS A 82 9.33 -11.72 7.07
C LYS A 82 8.21 -11.60 8.11
N PHE A 83 7.14 -10.89 7.77
CA PHE A 83 5.96 -10.69 8.60
C PHE A 83 4.70 -10.87 7.76
N GLU A 84 3.74 -11.67 8.25
CA GLU A 84 2.50 -12.03 7.54
C GLU A 84 2.73 -12.50 6.10
N GLY A 85 3.78 -13.32 5.91
CA GLY A 85 4.11 -13.89 4.60
C GLY A 85 4.84 -12.93 3.64
N ARG A 86 5.07 -11.67 4.01
CA ARG A 86 5.77 -10.67 3.18
C ARG A 86 7.10 -10.26 3.77
N TRP A 87 8.06 -9.93 2.91
CA TRP A 87 9.32 -9.35 3.34
C TRP A 87 9.18 -7.85 3.54
N TRP A 88 9.66 -7.39 4.68
CA TRP A 88 9.69 -5.99 5.07
C TRP A 88 11.09 -5.58 5.48
N LEU A 89 11.39 -4.29 5.31
CA LEU A 89 12.37 -3.65 6.16
C LEU A 89 11.69 -3.27 7.48
N VAL A 90 12.47 -3.21 8.53
CA VAL A 90 12.06 -2.78 9.87
C VAL A 90 13.01 -1.68 10.29
N ASP A 91 12.46 -0.57 10.76
CA ASP A 91 13.24 0.58 11.21
C ASP A 91 13.94 0.31 12.56
N PRO A 92 14.88 1.18 12.99
CA PRO A 92 15.58 1.04 14.27
C PRO A 92 14.68 0.88 15.51
N ASN A 93 13.48 1.48 15.49
CA ASN A 93 12.49 1.46 16.57
C ASN A 93 11.53 0.25 16.47
N GLY A 94 11.67 -0.58 15.43
CA GLY A 94 10.90 -1.80 15.24
C GLY A 94 9.71 -1.69 14.28
N PHE A 95 9.47 -0.54 13.66
CA PHE A 95 8.30 -0.35 12.81
C PHE A 95 8.53 -0.84 11.38
N LEU A 96 7.50 -1.43 10.76
CA LEU A 96 7.55 -1.83 9.35
C LEU A 96 7.87 -0.64 8.45
N PHE A 97 8.81 -0.80 7.53
CA PHE A 97 9.36 0.27 6.71
C PHE A 97 9.35 -0.10 5.22
N ILE A 98 8.98 0.88 4.38
CA ILE A 98 9.13 0.82 2.92
C ILE A 98 10.21 1.82 2.53
N SER A 99 11.27 1.33 1.88
CA SER A 99 12.33 2.20 1.38
C SER A 99 11.87 2.94 0.13
N MET A 100 11.53 4.21 0.29
CA MET A 100 11.25 5.15 -0.80
C MET A 100 12.33 6.23 -0.82
N GLY A 101 12.97 6.44 -1.97
CA GLY A 101 14.05 7.40 -2.09
C GLY A 101 14.27 7.86 -3.53
N LEU A 102 14.95 9.00 -3.67
CA LEU A 102 15.41 9.53 -4.93
C LEU A 102 16.88 9.17 -5.13
N ASN A 103 17.26 8.86 -6.37
CA ASN A 103 18.65 8.67 -6.72
C ASN A 103 19.33 10.02 -7.00
N SER A 104 20.65 10.07 -6.86
CA SER A 104 21.48 11.24 -7.20
C SER A 104 21.11 12.52 -6.44
N PHE A 105 20.76 12.41 -5.17
CA PHE A 105 20.47 13.56 -4.32
C PHE A 105 21.75 14.29 -3.89
N LYS A 106 22.22 15.20 -4.74
CA LYS A 106 23.33 16.12 -4.46
C LYS A 106 23.20 17.39 -5.31
N PRO A 107 23.74 18.54 -4.85
CA PRO A 107 23.86 19.71 -5.72
C PRO A 107 24.90 19.43 -6.81
N ASN A 108 24.80 20.14 -7.92
CA ASN A 108 25.81 20.11 -8.98
C ASN A 108 27.03 20.94 -8.54
N ASP A 109 28.23 20.40 -8.74
CA ASP A 109 29.50 20.97 -8.28
C ASP A 109 30.10 21.99 -9.28
N SER A 110 29.41 22.31 -10.39
CA SER A 110 29.85 23.37 -11.31
C SER A 110 29.80 24.76 -10.65
N VAL A 111 30.70 25.66 -11.07
CA VAL A 111 30.77 27.05 -10.53
C VAL A 111 29.42 27.76 -10.64
N GLN A 112 28.74 27.64 -11.79
CA GLN A 112 27.44 28.26 -12.01
C GLN A 112 26.33 27.64 -11.14
N SER A 113 26.30 26.32 -10.98
CA SER A 113 25.29 25.69 -10.12
C SER A 113 25.51 26.01 -8.66
N THR A 114 26.77 26.13 -8.24
CA THR A 114 27.13 26.52 -6.86
C THR A 114 26.66 27.94 -6.57
N SER A 115 26.91 28.91 -7.48
CA SER A 115 26.44 30.28 -7.30
C SER A 115 24.91 30.40 -7.27
N ILE A 116 24.20 29.62 -8.08
CA ILE A 116 22.72 29.57 -8.05
C ILE A 116 22.23 28.95 -6.74
N MET A 117 22.85 27.86 -6.28
CA MET A 117 22.51 27.22 -5.01
C MET A 117 22.73 28.17 -3.82
N GLU A 118 23.86 28.88 -3.79
CA GLU A 118 24.16 29.86 -2.75
C GLU A 118 23.21 31.07 -2.81
N ALA A 119 22.89 31.58 -4.00
CA ALA A 119 21.93 32.67 -4.15
C ALA A 119 20.50 32.27 -3.73
N THR A 120 20.08 31.03 -4.00
CA THR A 120 18.71 30.55 -3.72
C THR A 120 18.55 30.08 -2.27
N PHE A 121 19.56 29.39 -1.73
CA PHE A 121 19.48 28.68 -0.45
C PHE A 121 20.49 29.17 0.60
N GLY A 122 21.28 30.19 0.28
CA GLY A 122 22.37 30.73 1.08
C GLY A 122 23.62 29.86 1.03
N HIS A 123 23.48 28.59 1.40
CA HIS A 123 24.58 27.64 1.53
C HIS A 123 24.07 26.20 1.47
N LYS A 124 24.98 25.22 1.35
CA LYS A 124 24.64 23.80 1.14
C LYS A 124 23.69 23.22 2.20
N THR A 125 23.84 23.59 3.49
CA THR A 125 22.94 23.09 4.55
C THR A 125 21.55 23.73 4.49
N GLY A 126 21.43 24.96 3.98
CA GLY A 126 20.14 25.56 3.64
C GLY A 126 19.42 24.78 2.54
N TRP A 127 20.15 24.41 1.47
CA TRP A 127 19.63 23.56 0.41
C TRP A 127 19.19 22.18 0.93
N ILE A 128 20.02 21.50 1.72
CA ILE A 128 19.68 20.18 2.31
C ILE A 128 18.40 20.28 3.15
N SER A 129 18.28 21.32 3.98
CA SER A 129 17.11 21.50 4.86
C SER A 129 15.84 21.77 4.05
N HIS A 130 15.94 22.60 3.00
CA HIS A 130 14.85 22.89 2.08
C HIS A 130 14.37 21.62 1.36
N GLU A 131 15.28 20.89 0.72
CA GLU A 131 14.94 19.69 -0.04
C GLU A 131 14.44 18.54 0.86
N THR A 132 15.02 18.37 2.05
CA THR A 132 14.54 17.37 3.02
C THR A 132 13.08 17.62 3.39
N LYS A 133 12.69 18.89 3.60
CA LYS A 133 11.30 19.25 3.89
C LYS A 133 10.40 19.02 2.67
N ASN A 134 10.88 19.37 1.48
CA ASN A 134 10.17 19.16 0.23
C ASN A 134 9.84 17.68 0.01
N TYR A 135 10.84 16.80 0.12
CA TYR A 135 10.63 15.36 -0.12
C TYR A 135 9.78 14.68 0.95
N LYS A 136 9.93 15.07 2.24
CA LYS A 136 9.02 14.59 3.31
C LYS A 136 7.57 15.01 3.10
N SER A 137 7.30 16.04 2.30
CA SER A 137 5.93 16.44 1.97
C SER A 137 5.33 15.64 0.81
N ALA A 138 6.17 15.04 -0.04
CA ALA A 138 5.76 14.23 -1.18
C ALA A 138 5.44 12.77 -0.80
N GLY A 139 5.86 12.32 0.38
CA GLY A 139 5.62 10.98 0.92
C GLY A 139 6.07 10.85 2.37
#